data_AF-A0A7K3ZX99-F1
#
_entry.id   AF-A0A7K3ZX99-F1
#
_cell.length_a   1.000
_cell.length_b   1.000
_cell.length_c   1.000
_cell.angle_alpha   90.00
_cell.angle_beta   90.00
_cell.angle_gamma   90.00
#
_symmetry.space_group_name_H-M   'P 1'
#
loop_
_entity.id
_entity.type
_entity.pdbx_description
1 polymer ?
#
loop_
_entity_poly.entity_id
_entity_poly.type
_entity_poly.pdbx_seq_one_letter_code
_entity_poly.pdbx_strand_id
1 'polypeptide(L)'
;LLGIFAFQREGLMASPLALQAQVLLPLLSGIFGASSLLYSLSTGTEIPEQKESRIKLKPGPLALALLFGSLGGSVVAWIPGVSPSVAAITARLGRPSSPEEFLVSNAGVNTANALFSLVALYVIDRPRSGAAAAIKELMALDQSALVQMVIIAVLVAAASYLACLAAARPAGRAVSRINYRLLCLGVLAFLAAMCYAFTGLFGLFIFFLSTVVGLIAPMAGIHRTHAMGVLMLPLIVRYI
;
A
#
# COMPACT_ATOMS: atom_id res chain seq x y z
N LEU A 1 7.14 1.37 -19.26
CA LEU A 1 6.32 1.21 -20.49
C LEU A 1 4.85 0.86 -20.17
N LEU A 2 4.57 -0.22 -19.43
CA LEU A 2 3.18 -0.62 -19.09
C LEU A 2 2.34 0.52 -18.52
N GLY A 3 2.88 1.30 -17.57
CA GLY A 3 2.16 2.43 -16.99
C GLY A 3 1.77 3.48 -18.02
N ILE A 4 2.71 3.89 -18.88
CA ILE A 4 2.46 4.88 -19.94
C ILE A 4 1.34 4.37 -20.85
N PHE A 5 1.44 3.12 -21.29
CA PHE A 5 0.41 2.47 -22.12
C PHE A 5 -0.96 2.48 -21.43
N ALA A 6 -1.02 2.08 -20.16
CA ALA A 6 -2.27 1.99 -19.42
C ALA A 6 -2.92 3.37 -19.23
N PHE A 7 -2.16 4.40 -18.82
CA PHE A 7 -2.68 5.77 -18.65
C PHE A 7 -3.11 6.40 -19.97
N GLN A 8 -2.38 6.19 -21.07
CA GLN A 8 -2.75 6.73 -22.40
C GLN A 8 -4.02 6.07 -22.98
N ARG A 9 -4.35 4.86 -22.54
CA ARG A 9 -5.50 4.09 -23.03
C ARG A 9 -6.63 4.03 -22.01
N GLU A 10 -6.63 4.91 -21.01
CA GLU A 10 -7.66 4.95 -19.96
C GLU A 10 -9.07 5.10 -20.52
N GLY A 11 -9.24 5.87 -21.59
CA GLY A 11 -10.53 6.04 -22.27
C GLY A 11 -11.11 4.78 -22.94
N LEU A 12 -10.35 3.69 -23.04
CA LEU A 12 -10.88 2.39 -23.50
C LEU A 12 -11.55 1.59 -22.37
N MET A 13 -11.41 2.01 -21.12
CA MET A 13 -12.08 1.37 -19.99
C MET A 13 -13.53 1.82 -19.92
N ALA A 14 -14.43 0.84 -19.82
CA ALA A 14 -15.84 1.06 -19.67
C ALA A 14 -16.33 0.22 -18.48
N SER A 15 -16.72 0.90 -17.40
CA SER A 15 -17.25 0.25 -16.21
C SER A 15 -18.64 -0.32 -16.49
N PRO A 16 -18.88 -1.63 -16.30
CA PRO A 16 -20.22 -2.20 -16.32
C PRO A 16 -21.18 -1.56 -15.31
N LEU A 17 -20.64 -0.97 -14.23
CA LEU A 17 -21.41 -0.26 -13.21
C LEU A 17 -21.69 1.21 -13.55
N ALA A 18 -21.34 1.67 -14.76
CA ALA A 18 -21.45 3.07 -15.18
C ALA A 18 -20.70 4.08 -14.27
N LEU A 19 -19.71 3.61 -13.51
CA LEU A 19 -18.82 4.44 -12.71
C LEU A 19 -17.64 4.95 -13.54
N GLN A 20 -17.03 6.05 -13.11
CA GLN A 20 -15.79 6.54 -13.72
C GLN A 20 -14.68 5.50 -13.53
N ALA A 21 -14.28 4.87 -14.63
CA ALA A 21 -13.21 3.88 -14.63
C ALA A 21 -11.86 4.56 -14.32
N GLN A 22 -11.08 3.94 -13.42
CA GLN A 22 -9.74 4.39 -13.07
C GLN A 22 -8.71 3.30 -13.38
N VAL A 23 -7.68 3.65 -14.16
CA VAL A 23 -6.60 2.71 -14.54
C VAL A 23 -5.83 2.14 -13.35
N LEU A 24 -5.79 2.87 -12.23
CA LEU A 24 -5.01 2.49 -11.05
C LEU A 24 -5.46 1.16 -10.45
N LEU A 25 -6.77 0.87 -10.46
CA LEU A 25 -7.30 -0.36 -9.87
C LEU A 25 -6.73 -1.62 -10.55
N PRO A 26 -6.90 -1.86 -11.87
CA PRO A 26 -6.35 -3.03 -12.52
C PRO A 26 -4.82 -3.05 -12.53
N LEU A 27 -4.18 -1.87 -12.68
CA LEU A 27 -2.72 -1.75 -12.74
C LEU A 27 -2.05 -2.17 -11.42
N LEU A 28 -2.50 -1.61 -10.30
CA LEU A 28 -1.91 -1.87 -8.97
C LEU A 28 -2.34 -3.23 -8.42
N SER A 29 -3.62 -3.60 -8.60
CA SER A 29 -4.11 -4.92 -8.21
C SER A 29 -3.36 -6.04 -8.94
N GLY A 30 -3.05 -5.85 -10.22
CA GLY A 30 -2.27 -6.81 -11.00
C GLY A 30 -0.80 -6.88 -10.56
N ILE A 31 -0.10 -5.73 -10.57
CA ILE A 31 1.35 -5.68 -10.30
C ILE A 31 1.69 -6.14 -8.88
N PHE A 32 0.90 -5.77 -7.87
CA PHE A 32 1.23 -6.05 -6.47
C PHE A 32 0.37 -7.16 -5.87
N GLY A 33 -0.94 -7.16 -6.13
CA GLY A 33 -1.87 -8.13 -5.54
C GLY A 33 -1.76 -9.49 -6.22
N ALA A 34 -2.25 -9.57 -7.44
CA ALA A 34 -2.37 -10.82 -8.20
C ALA A 34 -1.02 -11.51 -8.42
N SER A 35 0.02 -10.74 -8.78
CA SER A 35 1.36 -11.32 -8.95
C SER A 35 1.88 -11.95 -7.66
N SER A 36 1.61 -11.36 -6.50
CA SER A 36 2.03 -11.92 -5.20
C SER A 36 1.25 -13.18 -4.87
N LEU A 37 -0.07 -13.17 -5.10
CA LEU A 37 -0.92 -14.33 -4.86
C LEU A 37 -0.55 -15.51 -5.78
N LEU A 38 -0.32 -15.25 -7.07
CA LEU A 38 0.12 -16.28 -8.01
C LEU A 38 1.50 -16.82 -7.68
N TYR A 39 2.44 -15.94 -7.31
CA TYR A 39 3.76 -16.38 -6.88
C TYR A 39 3.66 -17.29 -5.64
N SER A 40 2.91 -16.86 -4.62
CA SER A 40 2.67 -17.65 -3.41
C SER A 40 1.99 -19.01 -3.68
N LEU A 41 1.07 -19.06 -4.64
CA LEU A 41 0.42 -20.30 -5.08
C LEU A 41 1.41 -21.23 -5.78
N SER A 42 2.34 -20.68 -6.58
CA SER A 42 3.35 -21.45 -7.31
C SER A 42 4.42 -22.06 -6.41
N THR A 43 4.77 -21.37 -5.32
CA THR A 43 5.80 -21.81 -4.37
C THR A 43 5.28 -22.72 -3.26
N GLY A 44 3.97 -23.01 -3.24
CA GLY A 44 3.36 -23.85 -2.20
C GLY A 44 3.50 -23.25 -0.79
N THR A 45 3.49 -21.92 -0.68
CA THR A 45 3.67 -21.23 0.61
C THR A 45 2.55 -21.62 1.58
N GLU A 46 2.91 -21.90 2.83
CA GLU A 46 1.95 -22.22 3.89
C GLU A 46 1.99 -21.16 4.99
N ILE A 47 0.87 -21.01 5.68
CA ILE A 47 0.78 -20.13 6.86
C ILE A 47 1.54 -20.81 8.00
N PRO A 48 2.57 -20.17 8.58
CA PRO A 48 3.30 -20.77 9.69
C PRO A 48 2.44 -20.83 10.95
N GLU A 49 2.75 -21.80 11.80
CA GLU A 49 2.11 -21.96 13.12
C GLU A 49 2.28 -20.68 13.97
N GLN A 50 1.16 -20.14 14.47
CA GLN A 50 1.16 -18.92 15.26
C GLN A 50 1.53 -19.23 16.71
N LYS A 51 2.59 -18.57 17.22
CA LYS A 51 3.06 -18.73 18.60
C LYS A 51 3.06 -17.39 19.32
N GLU A 52 2.53 -17.39 20.54
CA GLU A 52 2.67 -16.24 21.44
C GLU A 52 4.15 -16.00 21.73
N SER A 53 4.63 -14.81 21.41
CA SER A 53 6.02 -14.43 21.63
C SER A 53 6.11 -13.04 22.22
N ARG A 54 7.17 -12.80 22.98
CA ARG A 54 7.49 -11.46 23.48
C ARG A 54 8.20 -10.66 22.38
N ILE A 55 8.04 -9.34 22.41
CA ILE A 55 8.77 -8.42 21.53
C ILE A 55 10.27 -8.62 21.76
N LYS A 56 11.00 -9.00 20.70
CA LYS A 56 12.43 -9.33 20.75
C LYS A 56 13.37 -8.13 20.50
N LEU A 57 12.82 -6.95 20.29
CA LEU A 57 13.57 -5.74 19.94
C LEU A 57 14.22 -5.09 21.17
N LYS A 58 15.51 -4.77 21.04
CA LYS A 58 16.22 -3.95 22.02
C LYS A 58 15.76 -2.47 21.93
N PRO A 59 15.79 -1.70 23.02
CA PRO A 59 15.32 -0.30 23.04
C PRO A 59 16.03 0.63 22.03
N GLY A 60 17.34 0.46 21.84
CA GLY A 60 18.13 1.30 20.91
C GLY A 60 17.69 1.14 19.44
N PRO A 61 17.75 -0.07 18.87
CA PRO A 61 17.25 -0.34 17.52
C PRO A 61 15.77 0.02 17.34
N LEU A 62 14.94 -0.21 18.37
CA LEU A 62 13.54 0.22 18.36
C LEU A 62 13.42 1.75 18.19
N ALA A 63 14.15 2.53 18.98
CA ALA A 63 14.13 3.99 18.91
C ALA A 63 14.61 4.51 17.54
N LEU A 64 15.68 3.92 16.98
CA LEU A 64 16.17 4.27 15.66
C LEU A 64 15.16 3.93 14.56
N ALA A 65 14.54 2.74 14.62
CA ALA A 65 13.51 2.35 13.67
C ALA A 65 12.30 3.29 13.73
N LEU A 66 11.88 3.71 14.93
CA LEU A 66 10.81 4.69 15.09
C LEU A 66 11.18 6.06 14.52
N LEU A 67 12.39 6.56 14.83
CA LEU A 67 12.85 7.87 14.38
C LEU A 67 13.00 7.93 12.86
N PHE A 68 13.78 7.02 12.28
CA PHE A 68 14.00 7.01 10.83
C PHE A 68 12.74 6.64 10.06
N GLY A 69 11.90 5.74 10.59
CA GLY A 69 10.60 5.46 10.00
C GLY A 69 9.71 6.69 9.97
N SER A 70 9.59 7.39 11.09
CA SER A 70 8.75 8.60 11.18
C SER A 70 9.27 9.73 10.29
N LEU A 71 10.59 9.95 10.24
CA LEU A 71 11.22 10.93 9.35
C LEU A 71 11.05 10.56 7.87
N GLY A 72 11.22 9.29 7.53
CA GLY A 72 10.99 8.81 6.16
C GLY A 72 9.55 9.05 5.72
N GLY A 73 8.59 8.74 6.59
CA GLY A 73 7.17 8.99 6.32
C GLY A 73 6.81 10.46 6.24
N SER A 74 7.39 11.30 7.11
CA SER A 74 7.13 12.73 7.07
C SER A 74 7.66 13.37 5.79
N VAL A 75 8.83 12.96 5.28
CA VAL A 75 9.38 13.45 4.01
C VAL A 75 8.61 12.94 2.81
N VAL A 76 8.32 11.63 2.77
CA VAL A 76 7.64 11.02 1.61
C VAL A 76 6.20 11.47 1.45
N ALA A 77 5.54 11.90 2.53
CA ALA A 77 4.22 12.51 2.45
C ALA A 77 4.13 13.72 1.49
N TRP A 78 5.25 14.40 1.22
CA TRP A 78 5.27 15.57 0.34
C TRP A 78 5.56 15.22 -1.12
N ILE A 79 6.11 14.03 -1.39
CA ILE A 79 6.66 13.65 -2.70
C ILE A 79 5.64 12.77 -3.45
N PRO A 80 5.21 13.16 -4.67
CA PRO A 80 4.32 12.33 -5.47
C PRO A 80 5.01 11.02 -5.91
N GLY A 81 4.25 9.93 -5.89
CA GLY A 81 4.69 8.65 -6.47
C GLY A 81 5.70 7.87 -5.63
N VAL A 82 6.11 8.35 -4.46
CA VAL A 82 6.96 7.60 -3.53
C VAL A 82 6.06 6.90 -2.51
N SER A 83 6.16 5.57 -2.40
CA SER A 83 5.36 4.81 -1.45
C SER A 83 6.03 4.76 -0.08
N PRO A 84 5.23 4.60 1.00
CA PRO A 84 5.76 4.36 2.34
C PRO A 84 6.76 3.20 2.41
N SER A 85 6.55 2.12 1.65
CA SER A 85 7.48 0.99 1.63
C SER A 85 8.85 1.36 1.05
N VAL A 86 8.89 2.24 0.04
CA VAL A 86 10.15 2.79 -0.47
C VAL A 86 10.81 3.65 0.61
N ALA A 87 10.05 4.52 1.28
CA ALA A 87 10.53 5.33 2.39
C ALA A 87 11.11 4.49 3.54
N ALA A 88 10.44 3.39 3.90
CA ALA A 88 10.86 2.50 4.98
C ALA A 88 12.20 1.82 4.66
N ILE A 89 12.44 1.50 3.39
CA ILE A 89 13.71 0.92 2.92
C ILE A 89 14.80 1.99 2.85
N THR A 90 14.51 3.17 2.30
CA THR A 90 15.51 4.24 2.14
C THR A 90 15.90 4.89 3.47
N ALA A 91 14.95 5.06 4.40
CA ALA A 91 15.19 5.58 5.74
C ALA A 91 16.20 4.75 6.54
N ARG A 92 16.48 3.50 6.11
CA ARG A 92 17.42 2.60 6.77
C ARG A 92 18.85 2.71 6.22
N LEU A 93 19.09 3.48 5.16
CA LEU A 93 20.41 3.69 4.55
C LEU A 93 21.25 2.38 4.41
N GLY A 94 20.62 1.26 4.06
CA GLY A 94 21.32 -0.02 3.85
C GLY A 94 21.74 -0.79 5.11
N ARG A 95 21.25 -0.42 6.30
CA ARG A 95 21.51 -1.20 7.52
C ARG A 95 20.80 -2.56 7.48
N PRO A 96 21.49 -3.68 7.78
CA PRO A 96 20.83 -4.97 7.97
C PRO A 96 19.90 -4.87 9.18
N SER A 97 18.63 -5.17 8.97
CA SER A 97 17.59 -5.00 9.99
C SER A 97 16.85 -6.32 10.21
N SER A 98 16.51 -6.62 11.45
CA SER A 98 15.63 -7.76 11.74
C SER A 98 14.23 -7.52 11.14
N PRO A 99 13.45 -8.58 10.88
CA PRO A 99 12.06 -8.45 10.42
C PRO A 99 11.22 -7.56 11.35
N GLU A 100 11.46 -7.61 12.66
CA GLU A 100 10.77 -6.79 13.65
C GLU A 100 11.15 -5.31 13.50
N GLU A 101 12.43 -4.99 13.28
CA GLU A 101 12.83 -3.62 12.96
C GLU A 101 12.14 -3.14 11.69
N PHE A 102 12.04 -4.00 10.65
CA PHE A 102 11.29 -3.74 9.41
C PHE A 102 9.85 -3.31 9.67
N LEU A 103 9.13 -4.10 10.46
CA LEU A 103 7.75 -3.82 10.82
C LEU A 103 7.61 -2.49 11.57
N VAL A 104 8.50 -2.21 12.53
CA VAL A 104 8.44 -0.96 13.31
C VAL A 104 8.65 0.28 12.44
N SER A 105 9.70 0.35 11.63
CA SER A 105 9.87 1.57 10.82
C SER A 105 8.82 1.68 9.72
N ASN A 106 8.34 0.58 9.13
CA ASN A 106 7.24 0.65 8.17
C ASN A 106 5.94 1.16 8.81
N ALA A 107 5.65 0.76 10.05
CA ALA A 107 4.55 1.33 10.82
C ALA A 107 4.77 2.83 11.11
N GLY A 108 5.98 3.22 11.51
CA GLY A 108 6.36 4.62 11.71
C GLY A 108 6.17 5.47 10.45
N VAL A 109 6.63 4.97 9.29
CA VAL A 109 6.43 5.64 8.00
C VAL A 109 4.94 5.79 7.70
N ASN A 110 4.15 4.72 7.82
CA ASN A 110 2.73 4.78 7.48
C ASN A 110 1.95 5.76 8.36
N THR A 111 2.20 5.76 9.67
CA THR A 111 1.56 6.67 10.63
C THR A 111 1.98 8.12 10.36
N ALA A 112 3.27 8.38 10.18
CA ALA A 112 3.75 9.71 9.83
C ALA A 112 3.17 10.17 8.49
N ASN A 113 3.18 9.31 7.47
CA ASN A 113 2.63 9.63 6.16
C ASN A 113 1.13 9.96 6.23
N ALA A 114 0.34 9.25 7.04
CA ALA A 114 -1.08 9.56 7.23
C ALA A 114 -1.26 11.00 7.78
N LEU A 115 -0.55 11.36 8.85
CA LEU A 115 -0.62 12.70 9.45
C LEU A 115 -0.09 13.79 8.52
N PHE A 116 1.12 13.62 7.99
CA PHE A 116 1.75 14.61 7.11
C PHE A 116 1.04 14.71 5.76
N SER A 117 0.31 13.69 5.29
CA SER A 117 -0.51 13.80 4.07
C SER A 117 -1.69 14.76 4.25
N LEU A 118 -2.25 14.88 5.47
CA LEU A 118 -3.28 15.88 5.78
C LEU A 118 -2.67 17.29 5.79
N VAL A 119 -1.48 17.44 6.37
CA VAL A 119 -0.74 18.71 6.36
C VAL A 119 -0.36 19.10 4.93
N ALA A 120 0.12 18.17 4.11
CA ALA A 120 0.44 18.40 2.72
C ALA A 120 -0.80 18.78 1.91
N LEU A 121 -1.96 18.16 2.19
CA LEU A 121 -3.23 18.56 1.59
C LEU A 121 -3.58 20.00 1.96
N TYR A 122 -3.45 20.40 3.23
CA TYR A 122 -3.71 21.78 3.66
C TYR A 122 -2.78 22.80 3.01
N VAL A 123 -1.47 22.53 2.99
CA VAL A 123 -0.44 23.50 2.57
C VAL A 123 -0.31 23.59 1.05
N ILE A 124 -0.36 22.45 0.35
CA ILE A 124 -0.07 22.37 -1.09
C ILE A 124 -1.37 22.25 -1.91
N ASP A 125 -2.51 21.99 -1.27
CA ASP A 125 -3.80 21.71 -1.92
C ASP A 125 -3.69 20.55 -2.94
N ARG A 126 -2.82 19.57 -2.66
CA ARG A 126 -2.63 18.40 -3.51
C ARG A 126 -2.73 17.14 -2.67
N PRO A 127 -3.68 16.22 -2.95
CA PRO A 127 -3.80 14.99 -2.20
C PRO A 127 -2.62 14.07 -2.49
N ARG A 128 -2.14 13.40 -1.43
CA ARG A 128 -0.99 12.46 -1.48
C ARG A 128 -1.38 11.04 -1.09
N SER A 129 -2.64 10.83 -0.73
CA SER A 129 -3.26 9.54 -0.43
C SER A 129 -4.68 9.52 -0.96
N GLY A 130 -5.26 8.33 -1.14
CA GLY A 130 -6.67 8.21 -1.54
C GLY A 130 -7.63 8.83 -0.53
N ALA A 131 -7.34 8.69 0.76
CA ALA A 131 -8.12 9.33 1.82
C ALA A 131 -8.05 10.86 1.73
N ALA A 132 -6.87 11.44 1.53
CA ALA A 132 -6.71 12.88 1.33
C ALA A 132 -7.44 13.39 0.08
N ALA A 133 -7.46 12.59 -1.01
CA ALA A 133 -8.22 12.92 -2.21
C ALA A 133 -9.73 12.98 -1.93
N ALA A 134 -10.26 11.98 -1.22
CA ALA A 134 -11.66 11.96 -0.81
C ALA A 134 -12.01 13.16 0.10
N ILE A 135 -11.15 13.49 1.07
CA ILE A 135 -11.35 14.65 1.94
C ILE A 135 -11.44 15.94 1.11
N LYS A 136 -10.54 16.11 0.13
CA LYS A 136 -10.54 17.28 -0.78
C LYS A 136 -11.84 17.41 -1.57
N GLU A 137 -12.43 16.30 -1.99
CA GLU A 137 -13.71 16.29 -2.73
C GLU A 137 -14.91 16.58 -1.82
N LEU A 138 -14.83 16.19 -0.54
CA LEU A 138 -15.93 16.30 0.41
C LEU A 138 -15.98 17.66 1.12
N MET A 139 -14.84 18.29 1.38
CA MET A 139 -14.79 19.55 2.11
C MET A 139 -13.52 20.37 1.84
N ALA A 140 -13.64 21.69 1.99
CA ALA A 140 -12.48 22.58 2.06
C ALA A 140 -11.80 22.41 3.43
N LEU A 141 -10.48 22.20 3.42
CA LEU A 141 -9.71 22.01 4.64
C LEU A 141 -9.24 23.37 5.17
N ASP A 142 -9.87 23.87 6.22
CA ASP A 142 -9.40 25.03 6.96
C ASP A 142 -8.50 24.63 8.13
N GLN A 143 -7.89 25.62 8.80
CA GLN A 143 -6.98 25.36 9.93
C GLN A 143 -7.69 24.62 11.08
N SER A 144 -8.96 24.95 11.34
CA SER A 144 -9.76 24.33 12.39
C SER A 144 -10.02 22.84 12.09
N ALA A 145 -10.48 22.53 10.88
CA ALA A 145 -10.70 21.16 10.42
C ALA A 145 -9.41 20.36 10.42
N LEU A 146 -8.29 20.92 9.97
CA LEU A 146 -6.99 20.23 10.02
C LEU A 146 -6.63 19.81 11.46
N VAL A 147 -6.74 20.72 12.42
CA VAL A 147 -6.43 20.42 13.83
C VAL A 147 -7.37 19.34 14.37
N GLN A 148 -8.67 19.43 14.10
CA GLN A 148 -9.64 18.42 14.52
C GLN A 148 -9.33 17.05 13.90
N MET A 149 -9.00 16.99 12.61
CA MET A 149 -8.66 15.74 11.93
C MET A 149 -7.38 15.12 12.46
N VAL A 150 -6.37 15.93 12.79
CA VAL A 150 -5.14 15.44 13.42
C VAL A 150 -5.43 14.86 14.81
N ILE A 151 -6.25 15.54 15.62
CA ILE A 151 -6.66 15.03 16.94
C ILE A 151 -7.41 13.70 16.78
N ILE A 152 -8.37 13.62 15.87
CA ILE A 152 -9.12 12.39 15.58
C ILE A 152 -8.16 11.29 15.12
N ALA A 153 -7.23 11.58 14.22
CA ALA A 153 -6.26 10.58 13.72
C ALA A 153 -5.39 10.03 14.86
N VAL A 154 -4.94 10.87 15.80
CA VAL A 154 -4.16 10.44 16.98
C VAL A 154 -5.01 9.57 17.92
N LEU A 155 -6.25 9.98 18.20
CA LEU A 155 -7.17 9.20 19.04
C LEU A 155 -7.51 7.85 18.41
N VAL A 156 -7.79 7.83 17.11
CA VAL A 156 -8.07 6.60 16.35
C VAL A 156 -6.84 5.72 16.29
N ALA A 157 -5.63 6.26 16.16
CA ALA A 157 -4.39 5.47 16.19
C ALA A 157 -4.20 4.79 17.56
N ALA A 158 -4.45 5.50 18.67
CA ALA A 158 -4.40 4.94 20.01
C ALA A 158 -5.47 3.85 20.23
N ALA A 159 -6.71 4.11 19.79
CA ALA A 159 -7.79 3.12 19.85
C ALA A 159 -7.49 1.88 18.97
N SER A 160 -6.92 2.09 17.78
CA SER A 160 -6.53 1.03 16.85
C SER A 160 -5.45 0.12 17.43
N TYR A 161 -4.53 0.66 18.24
CA TYR A 161 -3.54 -0.16 18.95
C TYR A 161 -4.20 -1.13 19.93
N LEU A 162 -5.16 -0.65 20.74
CA LEU A 162 -5.91 -1.51 21.66
C LEU A 162 -6.75 -2.55 20.91
N ALA A 163 -7.42 -2.13 19.82
CA ALA A 163 -8.17 -3.04 18.96
C ALA A 163 -7.28 -4.10 18.32
N CYS A 164 -6.08 -3.74 17.89
CA CYS A 164 -5.09 -4.66 17.33
C CYS A 164 -4.67 -5.72 18.36
N LEU A 165 -4.35 -5.29 19.60
CA LEU A 165 -4.00 -6.23 20.69
C LEU A 165 -5.16 -7.18 21.02
N ALA A 166 -6.38 -6.68 21.09
CA ALA A 166 -7.58 -7.49 21.34
C ALA A 166 -7.82 -8.49 20.20
N ALA A 167 -7.61 -8.07 18.95
CA ALA A 167 -7.82 -8.88 17.77
C ALA A 167 -6.66 -9.84 17.44
N ALA A 168 -5.45 -9.62 17.97
CA ALA A 168 -4.26 -10.40 17.60
C ALA A 168 -4.42 -11.90 17.84
N ARG A 169 -4.92 -12.30 19.02
CA ARG A 169 -5.16 -13.71 19.38
C ARG A 169 -6.22 -14.39 18.52
N PRO A 170 -7.46 -13.85 18.42
CA PRO A 170 -8.48 -14.48 17.59
C PRO A 170 -8.07 -14.49 16.11
N ALA A 171 -7.43 -13.43 15.61
CA ALA A 171 -6.93 -13.37 14.24
C ALA A 171 -5.86 -14.45 13.98
N GLY A 172 -4.88 -14.61 14.87
CA GLY A 172 -3.85 -15.66 14.74
C GLY A 172 -4.45 -17.07 14.69
N ARG A 173 -5.45 -17.37 15.52
CA ARG A 173 -6.17 -18.65 15.51
C ARG A 173 -7.05 -18.86 14.29
N ALA A 174 -7.66 -17.79 13.78
CA ALA A 174 -8.47 -17.86 12.57
C ALA A 174 -7.59 -18.13 11.36
N VAL A 175 -6.51 -17.36 11.21
CA VAL A 175 -5.57 -17.44 10.08
C VAL A 175 -4.89 -18.81 10.01
N SER A 176 -4.53 -19.41 11.15
CA SER A 176 -3.91 -20.76 11.16
C SER A 176 -4.84 -21.89 10.69
N ARG A 177 -6.16 -21.67 10.63
CA ARG A 177 -7.14 -22.66 10.16
C ARG A 177 -7.53 -22.48 8.69
N ILE A 178 -7.11 -21.37 8.07
CA ILE A 178 -7.50 -21.05 6.70
C ILE A 178 -6.60 -21.83 5.74
N ASN A 179 -7.23 -22.50 4.76
CA ASN A 179 -6.50 -23.05 3.64
C ASN A 179 -5.95 -21.90 2.79
N TYR A 180 -4.63 -21.69 2.87
CA TYR A 180 -3.95 -20.59 2.20
C TYR A 180 -4.18 -20.58 0.69
N ARG A 181 -4.23 -21.75 0.05
CA ARG A 181 -4.50 -21.87 -1.39
C ARG A 181 -5.89 -21.35 -1.76
N LEU A 182 -6.92 -21.74 -0.99
CA LEU A 182 -8.28 -21.27 -1.21
C LEU A 182 -8.41 -19.77 -0.92
N LEU A 183 -7.72 -19.25 0.09
CA LEU A 183 -7.67 -17.82 0.38
C LEU A 183 -7.06 -17.05 -0.81
N CYS A 184 -5.92 -17.50 -1.32
CA CYS A 184 -5.27 -16.85 -2.45
C CYS A 184 -6.15 -16.87 -3.71
N LEU A 185 -6.77 -18.01 -4.03
CA LEU A 185 -7.69 -18.12 -5.17
C LEU A 185 -8.93 -17.23 -4.99
N GLY A 186 -9.50 -17.18 -3.78
CA GLY A 186 -10.65 -16.34 -3.45
C GLY A 186 -10.33 -14.85 -3.62
N VAL A 187 -9.18 -14.39 -3.11
CA VAL A 187 -8.75 -12.99 -3.27
C VAL A 187 -8.43 -12.69 -4.75
N LEU A 188 -7.81 -13.61 -5.49
CA LEU A 188 -7.54 -13.43 -6.91
C LEU A 188 -8.84 -13.28 -7.72
N ALA A 189 -9.83 -14.14 -7.45
CA ALA A 189 -11.16 -14.06 -8.07
C ALA A 189 -11.87 -12.76 -7.71
N PHE A 190 -11.81 -12.35 -6.45
CA PHE A 190 -12.36 -11.07 -5.98
C PHE A 190 -11.71 -9.87 -6.68
N LEU A 191 -10.38 -9.83 -6.79
CA LEU A 191 -9.66 -8.77 -7.49
C LEU A 191 -10.02 -8.73 -8.98
N ALA A 192 -10.12 -9.88 -9.64
CA ALA A 192 -10.56 -9.95 -11.04
C ALA A 192 -12.01 -9.45 -11.20
N ALA A 193 -12.92 -9.87 -10.31
CA ALA A 193 -14.30 -9.39 -10.31
C ALA A 193 -14.40 -7.88 -10.10
N MET A 194 -13.62 -7.32 -9.16
CA MET A 194 -13.54 -5.87 -8.95
C MET A 194 -12.98 -5.14 -10.17
N CYS A 195 -11.90 -5.65 -10.78
CA CYS A 195 -11.37 -5.04 -11.99
C CYS A 195 -12.41 -5.05 -13.12
N TYR A 196 -13.11 -6.17 -13.33
CA TYR A 196 -14.18 -6.23 -14.32
C TYR A 196 -15.32 -5.25 -14.00
N ALA A 197 -15.81 -5.24 -12.75
CA ALA A 197 -16.96 -4.44 -12.35
C ALA A 197 -16.71 -2.92 -12.48
N PHE A 198 -15.48 -2.46 -12.21
CA PHE A 198 -15.16 -1.03 -12.21
C PHE A 198 -14.48 -0.54 -13.50
N THR A 199 -13.85 -1.44 -14.28
CA THR A 199 -13.04 -1.04 -15.46
C THR A 199 -13.34 -1.85 -16.73
N GLY A 200 -14.22 -2.85 -16.64
CA GLY A 200 -14.69 -3.65 -17.76
C GLY A 200 -13.65 -4.62 -18.33
N LEU A 201 -13.89 -5.06 -19.56
CA LEU A 201 -13.04 -6.03 -20.26
C LEU A 201 -11.62 -5.48 -20.51
N PHE A 202 -11.50 -4.22 -20.92
CA PHE A 202 -10.19 -3.60 -21.11
C PHE A 202 -9.43 -3.47 -19.78
N GLY A 203 -10.14 -3.21 -18.69
CA GLY A 203 -9.59 -3.25 -17.34
C GLY A 203 -9.02 -4.62 -16.95
N LEU A 204 -9.74 -5.71 -17.24
CA LEU A 204 -9.24 -7.07 -17.04
C LEU A 204 -7.99 -7.36 -17.87
N PHE A 205 -7.93 -6.86 -19.10
CA PHE A 205 -6.74 -6.97 -19.95
C PHE A 205 -5.53 -6.25 -19.33
N ILE A 206 -5.71 -5.03 -18.83
CA ILE A 206 -4.65 -4.31 -18.09
C ILE A 206 -4.26 -5.08 -16.82
N PHE A 207 -5.22 -5.62 -16.06
CA PHE A 207 -4.96 -6.42 -14.86
C PHE A 207 -4.11 -7.65 -15.17
N PHE A 208 -4.40 -8.35 -16.26
CA PHE A 208 -3.60 -9.49 -16.73
C PHE A 208 -2.17 -9.08 -17.08
N LEU A 209 -1.98 -8.06 -17.93
CA LEU A 209 -0.64 -7.56 -18.30
C LEU A 209 0.15 -7.11 -17.06
N SER A 210 -0.53 -6.44 -16.14
CA SER A 210 0.01 -5.96 -14.88
C SER A 210 0.47 -7.10 -13.98
N THR A 211 -0.28 -8.20 -13.97
CA THR A 211 0.08 -9.41 -13.22
C THR A 211 1.33 -10.06 -13.78
N VAL A 212 1.43 -10.20 -15.11
CA VAL A 212 2.62 -10.75 -15.79
C VAL A 212 3.85 -9.91 -15.48
N VAL A 213 3.77 -8.59 -15.63
CA VAL A 213 4.89 -7.68 -15.31
C VAL A 213 5.23 -7.72 -13.82
N GLY A 214 4.23 -7.81 -12.94
CA GLY A 214 4.41 -7.89 -11.49
C GLY A 214 5.17 -9.14 -11.03
N LEU A 215 5.11 -10.24 -11.79
CA LEU A 215 5.83 -11.48 -11.49
C LEU A 215 7.35 -11.39 -11.76
N ILE A 216 7.80 -10.41 -12.54
CA ILE A 216 9.23 -10.26 -12.89
C ILE A 216 10.07 -10.05 -11.64
N ALA A 217 9.65 -9.15 -10.73
CA ALA A 217 10.42 -8.82 -9.54
C ALA A 217 10.67 -10.03 -8.60
N PRO A 218 9.64 -10.79 -8.16
CA PRO A 218 9.86 -11.96 -7.32
C PRO A 218 10.63 -13.07 -8.03
N MET A 219 10.40 -13.29 -9.33
CA MET A 219 11.13 -14.32 -10.09
C MET A 219 12.61 -13.99 -10.31
N ALA A 220 12.94 -12.70 -10.45
CA ALA A 220 14.31 -12.22 -10.56
C ALA A 220 15.01 -12.04 -9.19
N GLY A 221 14.33 -12.30 -8.08
CA GLY A 221 14.89 -12.13 -6.73
C GLY A 221 15.16 -10.67 -6.35
N ILE A 222 14.51 -9.71 -7.00
CA ILE A 222 14.68 -8.27 -6.71
C ILE A 222 13.50 -7.71 -5.91
N HIS A 223 13.69 -6.55 -5.28
CA HIS A 223 12.62 -5.90 -4.53
C HIS A 223 11.47 -5.45 -5.43
N ARG A 224 10.24 -5.74 -5.02
CA ARG A 224 9.01 -5.31 -5.73
C ARG A 224 8.84 -3.79 -5.80
N THR A 225 9.57 -3.03 -5.00
CA THR A 225 9.60 -1.56 -5.07
C THR A 225 9.99 -1.06 -6.45
N HIS A 226 10.82 -1.79 -7.21
CA HIS A 226 11.16 -1.44 -8.59
C HIS A 226 9.93 -1.39 -9.51
N ALA A 227 8.87 -2.16 -9.22
CA ALA A 227 7.64 -2.14 -10.01
C ALA A 227 6.85 -0.81 -9.87
N MET A 228 7.15 0.02 -8.85
CA MET A 228 6.59 1.38 -8.73
C MET A 228 6.99 2.31 -9.89
N GLY A 229 8.00 1.96 -10.68
CA GLY A 229 8.33 2.65 -11.93
C GLY A 229 7.14 2.73 -12.91
N VAL A 230 6.16 1.84 -12.77
CA VAL A 230 4.89 1.91 -13.51
C VAL A 230 4.11 3.21 -13.26
N LEU A 231 4.23 3.81 -12.08
CA LEU A 231 3.61 5.09 -11.73
C LEU A 231 4.59 6.25 -11.89
N MET A 232 5.84 6.08 -11.43
CA MET A 232 6.81 7.17 -11.43
C MET A 232 7.16 7.64 -12.84
N LEU A 233 7.36 6.72 -13.79
CA LEU A 233 7.76 7.09 -15.15
C LEU A 233 6.68 7.93 -15.87
N PRO A 234 5.38 7.55 -15.89
CA PRO A 234 4.33 8.42 -16.43
C PRO A 234 4.23 9.77 -15.74
N LEU A 235 4.41 9.83 -14.42
CA LEU A 235 4.38 11.10 -13.68
C LEU A 235 5.55 12.01 -14.11
N ILE A 236 6.77 11.48 -14.16
CA ILE A 236 7.95 12.25 -14.60
C ILE A 236 7.73 12.76 -16.03
N VAL A 237 7.29 11.90 -16.95
CA VAL A 237 7.05 12.28 -18.36
C VAL A 237 5.93 13.32 -18.51
N ARG A 238 4.95 13.34 -17.60
CA ARG A 238 3.85 14.31 -17.64
C ARG A 238 4.22 15.67 -17.06
N TYR A 239 5.17 15.71 -16.13
CA TYR A 239 5.59 16.93 -15.41
C TYR A 239 6.90 17.53 -15.93
N ILE A 240 7.60 16.85 -16.85
CA ILE A 240 8.64 17.42 -17.72
C ILE A 240 7.96 17.93 -19.00
#